data_AF-A0A811G8U4-F1
#
_entry.id   AF-A0A811G8U4-F1
#
_cell.length_a   1.000
_cell.length_b   1.000
_cell.length_c   1.000
_cell.angle_alpha   90.00
_cell.angle_beta   90.00
_cell.angle_gamma   90.00
#
_symmetry.space_group_name_H-M   'P 1'
#
loop_
_entity.id
_entity.type
_entity.pdbx_description
1 polymer ?
#
loop_
_entity_poly.entity_id
_entity_poly.type
_entity_poly.pdbx_seq_one_letter_code
_entity_poly.pdbx_strand_id
1 'polypeptide(L)'
;MTPRPGYSPRETCNKCPAPYTNQPILGMEILKGLKHVPGTNNYEKGRVIDPLAGKVYDAKIKLNATGKRLTMRASVGVSALGRSQTWIRLD
;
A
#
# COMPACT_ATOMS: atom_id res chain seq x y z
N MET A 1 16.22 3.71 -2.80
CA MET A 1 16.48 2.27 -2.75
C MET A 1 16.37 1.83 -1.30
N THR A 2 15.45 0.93 -0.98
CA THR A 2 15.47 0.14 0.27
C THR A 2 16.26 -1.14 0.00
N PRO A 3 17.09 -1.63 0.94
CA PRO A 3 17.23 -1.17 2.33
C PRO A 3 18.13 0.07 2.49
N ARG A 4 17.87 0.86 3.54
CA ARG A 4 18.81 1.91 3.98
C ARG A 4 20.01 1.24 4.67
N PRO A 5 21.25 1.76 4.54
CA PRO A 5 22.39 1.25 5.30
C PRO A 5 22.06 1.20 6.81
N GLY A 6 22.31 0.06 7.45
CA GLY A 6 22.02 -0.16 8.88
C GLY A 6 20.56 -0.49 9.23
N TYR A 7 19.65 -0.57 8.24
CA TYR A 7 18.28 -1.02 8.47
C TYR A 7 18.18 -2.54 8.32
N SER A 8 17.88 -3.24 9.43
CA SER A 8 17.42 -4.63 9.38
C SER A 8 15.92 -4.63 9.06
N PRO A 9 15.49 -5.16 7.89
CA PRO A 9 14.09 -5.26 7.56
C PRO A 9 13.37 -6.19 8.52
N ARG A 10 12.14 -5.84 8.89
CA ARG A 10 11.27 -6.82 9.52
C ARG A 10 10.93 -7.91 8.50
N GLU A 11 10.99 -9.15 8.94
CA GLU A 11 10.64 -10.31 8.12
C GLU A 11 9.17 -10.68 8.25
N THR A 12 8.57 -10.47 9.41
CA THR A 12 7.18 -10.85 9.72
C THR A 12 6.32 -9.67 10.19
N CYS A 13 5.04 -9.75 9.88
CA CYS A 13 4.01 -8.79 10.28
C CYS A 13 3.59 -9.01 11.75
N ASN A 14 4.43 -8.56 12.68
CA ASN A 14 4.18 -8.71 14.10
C ASN A 14 3.17 -7.66 14.59
N LYS A 15 2.15 -8.09 15.36
CA LYS A 15 0.99 -7.27 15.82
C LYS A 15 0.00 -6.88 14.72
N CYS A 16 0.06 -7.54 13.57
CA CYS A 16 -0.92 -7.35 12.52
C CYS A 16 -2.22 -8.09 12.86
N PRO A 17 -3.40 -7.51 12.55
CA PRO A 17 -4.68 -8.17 12.75
C PRO A 17 -4.80 -9.39 11.83
N ALA A 18 -5.65 -10.35 12.21
CA ALA A 18 -6.00 -11.45 11.32
C ALA A 18 -6.56 -10.91 9.99
N PRO A 19 -6.22 -11.53 8.84
CA PRO A 19 -5.46 -12.78 8.68
C PRO A 19 -3.92 -12.60 8.64
N TYR A 20 -3.40 -11.38 8.78
CA TYR A 20 -1.98 -11.05 8.53
C TYR A 20 -1.04 -11.35 9.72
N THR A 21 -1.57 -11.88 10.82
CA THR A 21 -0.81 -12.13 12.05
C THR A 21 0.37 -13.06 11.79
N ASN A 22 1.58 -12.60 12.10
CA ASN A 22 2.84 -13.34 11.95
C ASN A 22 3.15 -13.82 10.51
N GLN A 23 2.46 -13.29 9.51
CA GLN A 23 2.77 -13.64 8.12
C GLN A 23 4.12 -13.04 7.69
N PRO A 24 4.91 -13.75 6.87
CA PRO A 24 6.07 -13.18 6.20
C PRO A 24 5.67 -11.95 5.37
N ILE A 25 6.40 -10.85 5.50
CA ILE A 25 6.12 -9.61 4.77
C ILE A 25 6.36 -9.82 3.27
N LEU A 26 7.40 -10.58 2.92
CA LEU A 26 7.63 -10.99 1.54
C LEU A 26 6.58 -12.03 1.13
N GLY A 27 5.89 -11.76 0.01
CA GLY A 27 4.79 -12.59 -0.49
C GLY A 27 3.42 -12.28 0.11
N MET A 28 3.33 -11.36 1.08
CA MET A 28 2.05 -10.96 1.67
C MET A 28 1.24 -10.09 0.71
N GLU A 29 -0.07 -10.36 0.65
CA GLU A 29 -1.02 -9.49 -0.06
C GLU A 29 -1.26 -8.19 0.75
N ILE A 30 -0.40 -7.20 0.53
CA ILE A 30 -0.43 -5.93 1.29
C ILE A 30 -1.53 -4.97 0.85
N LEU A 31 -2.05 -5.11 -0.37
CA LEU A 31 -2.98 -4.18 -1.00
C LEU A 31 -4.03 -4.98 -1.77
N LYS A 32 -5.31 -4.79 -1.45
CA LYS A 32 -6.40 -5.56 -2.06
C LYS A 32 -7.68 -4.75 -2.22
N GLY A 33 -8.62 -5.28 -3.00
CA GLY A 33 -9.98 -4.73 -3.13
C GLY A 33 -10.11 -3.47 -3.98
N LEU A 34 -9.03 -3.07 -4.67
CA LEU A 34 -9.06 -1.93 -5.59
C LEU A 34 -10.05 -2.18 -6.73
N LYS A 35 -10.84 -1.16 -7.05
CA LYS A 35 -11.77 -1.14 -8.18
C LYS A 35 -11.44 0.04 -9.08
N HIS A 36 -11.32 -0.23 -10.37
CA HIS A 36 -11.12 0.81 -11.38
C HIS A 36 -12.32 1.77 -11.42
N VAL A 37 -12.04 3.07 -11.55
CA VAL A 37 -13.06 4.09 -11.74
C VAL A 37 -13.23 4.32 -13.25
N PRO A 38 -14.38 3.95 -13.84
CA PRO A 38 -14.62 4.03 -15.28
C PRO A 38 -14.30 5.42 -15.85
N GLY A 39 -13.66 5.45 -17.02
CA GLY A 39 -13.29 6.69 -17.70
C GLY A 39 -12.11 7.46 -17.08
N THR A 40 -11.40 6.88 -16.10
CA THR A 40 -10.27 7.53 -15.43
C THR A 40 -9.06 6.61 -15.27
N ASN A 41 -7.93 7.16 -14.80
CA ASN A 41 -6.75 6.40 -14.39
C ASN A 41 -6.71 6.15 -12.87
N ASN A 42 -7.87 6.15 -12.21
CA ASN A 42 -7.98 6.01 -10.76
C ASN A 42 -8.53 4.64 -10.36
N TYR A 43 -8.14 4.19 -9.18
CA TYR A 43 -8.68 3.02 -8.50
C TYR A 43 -9.03 3.38 -7.06
N GLU A 44 -10.15 2.87 -6.58
CA GLU A 44 -10.68 3.16 -5.25
C GLU A 44 -11.15 1.90 -4.52
N LYS A 45 -11.65 2.07 -3.28
CA LYS A 45 -12.15 0.99 -2.41
C LYS A 45 -11.08 -0.04 -2.01
N GLY A 46 -9.81 0.29 -2.24
CA GLY A 46 -8.69 -0.52 -1.83
C GLY A 46 -8.49 -0.47 -0.32
N ARG A 47 -7.81 -1.49 0.20
CA ARG A 47 -7.34 -1.59 1.58
C ARG A 47 -5.87 -1.95 1.56
N VAL A 48 -5.05 -1.24 2.34
CA VAL A 48 -3.61 -1.49 2.45
C VAL A 48 -3.22 -1.73 3.90
N ILE A 49 -2.41 -2.75 4.16
CA ILE A 49 -1.80 -2.97 5.48
C ILE A 49 -0.38 -2.38 5.49
N ASP A 50 -0.08 -1.59 6.51
CA ASP A 50 1.29 -1.25 6.88
C ASP A 50 1.83 -2.37 7.77
N PRO A 51 2.74 -3.22 7.27
CA PRO A 51 3.24 -4.37 8.02
C PRO A 51 4.21 -4.00 9.14
N LEU A 52 4.74 -2.77 9.13
CA LEU A 52 5.61 -2.27 10.18
C LEU A 52 4.78 -1.73 11.36
N ALA A 53 3.65 -1.10 11.06
CA ALA A 53 2.73 -0.55 12.07
C ALA A 53 1.63 -1.52 12.51
N GLY A 54 1.34 -2.57 11.75
CA GLY A 54 0.23 -3.50 12.00
C GLY A 54 -1.15 -2.87 11.80
N LYS A 55 -1.25 -1.84 10.95
CA LYS A 55 -2.49 -1.06 10.74
C LYS A 55 -2.99 -1.20 9.31
N VAL A 56 -4.31 -1.26 9.17
CA VAL A 56 -5.00 -1.30 7.88
C VAL A 56 -5.62 0.06 7.58
N TYR A 57 -5.42 0.54 6.36
CA TYR A 57 -5.87 1.83 5.88
C TYR A 57 -6.73 1.66 4.61
N ASP A 58 -7.56 2.64 4.33
CA ASP A 58 -8.23 2.75 3.04
C ASP A 58 -7.23 3.27 2.01
N ALA A 59 -7.28 2.70 0.81
CA ALA A 59 -6.32 2.97 -0.25
C ALA A 59 -7.03 3.43 -1.53
N LYS A 60 -6.51 4.51 -2.09
CA LYS A 60 -6.83 4.99 -3.45
C LYS A 60 -5.55 5.06 -4.27
N ILE A 61 -5.66 4.78 -5.56
CA ILE A 61 -4.52 4.82 -6.48
C ILE A 61 -4.86 5.72 -7.65
N LYS A 62 -3.85 6.46 -8.10
CA LYS A 62 -3.85 7.19 -9.36
C LYS A 62 -2.64 6.75 -10.19
N LEU A 63 -2.90 6.28 -11.40
CA LEU A 63 -1.87 6.11 -12.42
C LEU A 63 -1.71 7.44 -13.17
N ASN A 64 -0.46 7.78 -13.47
CA ASN A 64 -0.20 8.88 -14.40
C ASN A 64 -0.56 8.49 -15.84
N ALA A 65 -0.60 9.48 -16.74
CA ALA A 65 -1.00 9.25 -18.13
C ALA A 65 -0.15 8.19 -18.86
N THR A 66 1.13 8.04 -18.49
CA THR A 66 2.03 7.04 -19.10
C THR A 66 1.94 5.66 -18.46
N GLY A 67 1.20 5.50 -17.36
CA GLY A 67 1.16 4.26 -16.57
C GLY A 67 2.49 3.88 -15.89
N LYS A 68 3.52 4.74 -15.96
CA LYS A 68 4.85 4.48 -15.37
C LYS A 68 4.95 4.90 -13.90
N ARG A 69 4.01 5.71 -13.42
CA ARG A 69 3.98 6.18 -12.03
C ARG A 69 2.63 5.88 -11.41
N LEU A 70 2.67 5.18 -10.29
CA LEU A 70 1.51 4.84 -9.47
C LEU A 70 1.61 5.60 -8.16
N THR A 71 0.69 6.53 -7.92
CA THR A 71 0.58 7.21 -6.63
C THR A 71 -0.52 6.54 -5.82
N MET A 72 -0.16 5.91 -4.71
CA MET A 72 -1.08 5.35 -3.74
C MET A 72 -1.26 6.34 -2.58
N ARG A 73 -2.50 6.62 -2.20
CA ARG A 73 -2.84 7.35 -0.97
C ARG A 73 -3.48 6.40 0.02
N ALA A 74 -2.93 6.32 1.23
CA ALA A 74 -3.46 5.58 2.35
C ALA A 74 -4.03 6.56 3.40
N SER A 75 -5.28 6.38 3.81
CA SER A 75 -5.98 7.23 4.79
C SER A 75 -6.80 6.41 5.78
N VAL A 76 -7.19 7.04 6.89
CA VAL A 76 -8.12 6.44 7.86
C VAL A 76 -9.53 6.89 7.50
N GLY A 77 -10.38 5.98 7.00
CA GLY A 77 -11.75 6.31 6.61
C GLY A 77 -11.83 7.37 5.51
N VAL A 78 -12.85 8.21 5.59
CA VAL A 78 -13.06 9.38 4.71
C VAL A 78 -12.23 10.61 5.10
N SER A 79 -11.23 10.47 5.98
CA SER A 79 -10.45 11.60 6.45
C SER A 79 -9.52 12.17 5.37
N ALA A 80 -9.31 13.48 5.40
CA ALA A 80 -8.26 14.14 4.62
C ALA A 80 -6.85 13.78 5.12
N LEU A 81 -6.73 13.21 6.32
CA LEU A 81 -5.47 12.78 6.92
C LEU A 81 -5.02 11.44 6.34
N GLY A 82 -3.83 11.44 5.74
CA GLY A 82 -3.26 10.26 5.12
C GLY A 82 -1.87 10.50 4.60
N ARG A 83 -1.24 9.45 4.09
CA ARG A 83 0.07 9.50 3.45
C ARG A 83 -0.04 9.07 2.00
N SER A 84 0.81 9.65 1.17
CA SER A 84 0.91 9.25 -0.24
C SER A 84 2.29 8.64 -0.48
N GLN A 85 2.33 7.57 -1.26
CA GLN A 85 3.55 6.90 -1.71
C GLN A 85 3.48 6.75 -3.22
N THR A 86 4.58 7.08 -3.90
CA THR A 86 4.70 6.85 -5.34
C THR A 86 5.56 5.62 -5.59
N TRP A 87 5.05 4.71 -6.41
CA TRP A 87 5.78 3.58 -6.97
C TRP A 87 6.09 3.88 -8.44
N ILE A 88 7.33 3.59 -8.82
CA ILE A 88 7.82 3.74 -10.19
C ILE A 88 7.84 2.35 -10.80
N ARG A 89 7.22 2.21 -11.97
CA ARG A 89 7.26 0.97 -12.73
C ARG A 89 8.71 0.71 -13.17
N LEU A 90 9.21 -0.49 -12.87
CA LEU A 90 10.46 -0.98 -13.47
C LEU A 90 10.17 -1.32 -14.94
N ASP A 91 11.08 -0.94 -15.83
CA ASP A 91 10.97 -1.26 -17.26
C ASP A 91 11.20 -2.75 -17.52
#